data_AF-A0A9R1S0J3-F1
#
_entry.id   AF-A0A9R1S0J3-F1
#
_cell.length_a   1.000
_cell.length_b   1.000
_cell.length_c   1.000
_cell.angle_alpha   90.00
_cell.angle_beta   90.00
_cell.angle_gamma   90.00
#
_symmetry.space_group_name_H-M   'P 1'
#
loop_
_entity.id
_entity.type
_entity.pdbx_description
1 polymer ?
#
loop_
_entity_poly.entity_id
_entity_poly.type
_entity_poly.pdbx_seq_one_letter_code
_entity_poly.pdbx_strand_id
1 'polypeptide(L)'
;MVVDLTPRQPAKAYGSEGGAYYVWSPAELPMLGVVFIGAAKISLMADAAGHHAGLRPRAGVPPRAHLPRRHPPRLQLQHRPHRPHRLP
;
A
#
# COMPACT_ATOMS: atom_id res chain seq x y z
N MET A 1 -7.10 27.85 -37.14
CA MET A 1 -6.15 28.09 -36.03
C MET A 1 -5.24 26.88 -35.95
N VAL A 2 -3.92 27.06 -35.95
CA VAL A 2 -2.96 25.96 -35.79
C VAL A 2 -2.50 25.97 -34.33
N VAL A 3 -2.59 24.84 -33.65
CA VAL A 3 -2.13 24.67 -32.27
C VAL A 3 -0.73 24.05 -32.31
N ASP A 4 0.22 24.64 -31.58
CA ASP A 4 1.56 24.06 -31.42
C ASP A 4 1.47 22.77 -30.61
N LEU A 5 1.89 21.66 -31.23
CA LEU A 5 1.88 20.31 -30.63
C LEU A 5 3.29 19.82 -30.28
N THR A 6 4.29 20.71 -30.31
CA THR A 6 5.67 20.36 -30.01
C THR A 6 5.76 19.79 -28.59
N PRO A 7 6.34 18.59 -28.40
CA PRO A 7 6.54 18.03 -27.08
C PRO A 7 7.41 18.95 -26.22
N ARG A 8 6.99 19.21 -24.97
CA ARG A 8 7.77 20.00 -24.00
C ARG A 8 7.92 19.24 -22.69
N GLN A 9 9.01 19.49 -21.98
CA GLN A 9 9.22 18.91 -20.65
C GLN A 9 8.32 19.61 -19.62
N PRO A 10 7.82 18.88 -18.61
CA PRO A 10 7.03 19.48 -17.54
C PRO A 10 7.92 20.18 -16.52
N ALA A 11 7.40 21.22 -15.88
CA ALA A 11 8.05 21.88 -14.76
C ALA A 11 7.91 21.03 -13.48
N LYS A 12 8.97 20.96 -12.68
CA LYS A 12 8.94 20.31 -11.35
C LYS A 12 8.16 21.20 -10.39
N ALA A 13 6.99 20.73 -9.94
CA ALA A 13 6.15 21.45 -8.98
C ALA A 13 6.55 21.13 -7.53
N TYR A 14 6.94 19.88 -7.24
CA TYR A 14 7.38 19.46 -5.92
C TYR A 14 8.40 18.32 -6.00
N GLY A 15 9.28 18.23 -5.01
CA GLY A 15 10.19 17.09 -4.88
C GLY A 15 10.68 16.86 -3.47
N SER A 16 10.89 15.59 -3.14
CA SER A 16 11.40 15.09 -1.86
C SER A 16 12.26 13.85 -2.10
N GLU A 17 12.83 13.25 -1.06
CA GLU A 17 13.54 11.96 -1.17
C GLU A 17 12.65 10.85 -1.75
N GLY A 18 11.35 10.84 -1.46
CA GLY A 18 10.42 9.85 -2.01
C GLY A 18 10.09 10.04 -3.50
N GLY A 19 10.57 11.10 -4.14
CA GLY A 19 10.30 11.36 -5.55
C GLY A 19 9.81 12.78 -5.83
N ALA A 20 9.24 12.96 -7.02
CA ALA A 20 8.90 14.28 -7.54
C ALA A 20 7.58 14.30 -8.33
N TYR A 21 6.93 15.46 -8.28
CA TYR A 21 5.71 15.78 -8.99
C TYR A 21 5.98 16.90 -9.99
N TYR A 22 5.55 16.69 -11.24
CA TYR A 22 5.76 17.59 -12.35
C TYR A 22 4.43 17.93 -13.01
N VAL A 23 4.29 19.15 -13.53
CA VAL A 23 3.08 19.65 -14.17
C VAL A 23 3.40 20.34 -15.49
N TRP A 24 2.48 20.27 -16.43
CA TRP A 24 2.51 21.10 -17.64
C TRP A 24 1.50 22.23 -17.51
N SER A 25 1.93 23.44 -17.81
CA SER A 25 1.02 24.59 -17.90
C SER A 25 0.48 24.75 -19.34
N PRO A 26 -0.71 25.35 -19.51
CA PRO A 26 -1.21 25.75 -20.82
C PRO A 26 -0.31 26.77 -21.56
N ALA A 27 0.52 27.51 -20.82
CA ALA A 27 1.52 28.40 -21.42
C ALA A 27 2.66 27.63 -22.11
N GLU A 28 2.99 26.43 -21.62
CA GLU A 28 4.02 25.56 -22.19
C GLU A 28 3.44 24.62 -23.24
N LEU A 29 2.25 24.06 -23.01
CA LEU A 29 1.54 23.18 -23.93
C LEU A 29 0.16 23.78 -24.25
N PRO A 30 0.06 24.67 -25.26
CA PRO A 30 -1.17 25.39 -25.61
C PRO A 30 -2.37 24.48 -25.86
N MET A 31 -2.16 23.27 -26.38
CA MET A 31 -3.21 22.27 -26.56
C MET A 31 -4.00 22.03 -25.26
N LEU A 32 -3.36 22.00 -24.09
CA LEU A 32 -4.03 21.77 -22.80
C LEU A 32 -5.11 22.81 -22.53
N GLY A 33 -4.87 24.07 -22.90
CA GLY A 33 -5.85 25.15 -22.78
C GLY A 33 -6.99 25.03 -23.78
N VAL A 34 -6.70 24.59 -25.01
CA VAL A 34 -7.70 24.45 -26.09
C VAL A 34 -8.72 23.35 -25.79
N VAL A 35 -8.27 22.22 -25.23
CA VAL A 35 -9.15 21.09 -24.85
C VAL A 35 -9.56 21.10 -23.38
N PHE A 36 -9.16 22.13 -22.61
CA PHE A 36 -9.52 22.33 -21.21
C PHE A 36 -9.17 21.12 -20.31
N ILE A 37 -7.93 20.64 -20.42
CA ILE A 37 -7.41 19.54 -19.60
C ILE A 37 -6.13 19.94 -18.89
N GLY A 38 -5.86 19.33 -17.74
CA GLY A 38 -4.55 19.41 -17.07
C GLY A 38 -3.67 18.20 -17.41
N ALA A 39 -2.36 18.34 -17.26
CA ALA A 39 -1.42 17.24 -17.40
C ALA A 39 -0.34 17.30 -16.31
N ALA A 40 0.00 16.13 -15.75
CA ALA A 40 1.01 15.98 -14.72
C ALA A 40 1.74 14.63 -14.81
N LYS A 41 2.95 14.57 -14.24
CA LYS A 41 3.76 13.36 -14.13
C LYS A 41 4.22 13.18 -12.68
N ILE A 42 4.09 11.97 -12.17
CA ILE A 42 4.67 11.55 -10.90
C ILE A 42 5.85 10.62 -11.14
N SER A 43 6.94 10.82 -10.41
CA SER A 43 8.12 9.95 -10.43
C SER A 43 8.43 9.54 -9.00
N LEU A 44 8.36 8.24 -8.69
CA LEU A 44 8.55 7.69 -7.35
C LEU A 44 9.85 6.90 -7.29
N MET A 45 10.57 7.01 -6.17
CA MET A 45 11.65 6.07 -5.86
C MET A 45 11.06 4.73 -5.36
N ALA A 46 11.80 3.64 -5.56
CA ALA A 46 11.33 2.29 -5.21
C ALA A 46 11.01 2.12 -3.72
N ASP A 47 11.66 2.90 -2.85
CA ASP A 47 11.47 2.92 -1.40
C ASP A 47 10.59 4.09 -0.92
N ALA A 48 10.05 4.91 -1.83
CA ALA A 48 9.24 6.08 -1.50
C ALA A 48 8.03 5.77 -0.60
N ALA A 49 7.40 4.62 -0.83
CA ALA A 49 6.30 4.13 -0.01
C ALA A 49 6.74 3.68 1.40
N GLY A 50 8.02 3.33 1.57
CA GLY A 50 8.61 2.90 2.83
C GLY A 50 9.12 4.03 3.71
N HIS A 51 9.41 5.21 3.14
CA HIS A 51 9.85 6.38 3.89
C HIS A 51 8.70 7.14 4.58
N HIS A 52 7.45 6.86 4.21
CA HIS A 52 6.26 7.39 4.90
C HIS A 52 5.87 6.53 6.10
N ALA A 53 6.83 6.29 6.99
CA ALA A 53 6.56 6.27 8.41
C ALA A 53 7.91 6.51 9.13
N GLY A 54 8.02 7.64 9.82
CA GLY A 54 8.96 7.79 10.95
C GLY A 54 8.78 6.76 12.07
N LEU A 55 7.99 5.70 11.83
CA LEU A 55 8.04 4.45 12.54
C LEU A 55 9.21 3.64 11.96
N ARG A 56 10.44 4.00 12.33
CA ARG A 56 11.45 2.94 12.50
C ARG A 56 10.78 1.89 13.39
N PRO A 57 10.67 0.62 12.97
CA PRO A 57 10.41 -0.42 13.96
C PRO A 57 11.52 -0.24 14.98
N ARG A 58 11.18 0.08 16.24
CA ARG A 58 12.17 0.03 17.32
C ARG A 58 12.93 -1.29 17.11
N ALA A 59 14.24 -1.20 16.92
CA ALA A 59 15.11 -2.37 16.98
C ALA A 59 14.76 -3.07 18.31
N GLY A 60 14.04 -4.19 18.22
CA GLY A 60 13.26 -4.68 19.35
C GLY A 60 12.07 -5.57 19.02
N VAL A 61 11.74 -5.83 17.76
CA VAL A 61 10.98 -7.05 17.44
C VAL A 61 12.00 -8.19 17.38
N PRO A 62 12.11 -9.03 18.43
CA PRO A 62 12.99 -10.19 18.34
C PRO A 62 12.50 -11.08 17.19
N PRO A 63 13.40 -11.75 16.46
CA PRO A 63 12.99 -12.71 15.45
C PRO A 63 12.01 -13.68 16.09
N ARG A 64 10.86 -13.85 15.43
CA ARG A 64 9.72 -14.68 15.83
C ARG A 64 10.25 -15.94 16.49
N ALA A 65 10.20 -15.99 17.83
CA ALA A 65 10.60 -17.18 18.56
C ALA A 65 9.79 -18.34 17.97
N HIS A 66 10.48 -19.40 17.58
CA HIS A 66 9.85 -20.64 17.15
C HIS A 66 9.03 -21.13 18.35
N LEU A 67 7.77 -20.70 18.45
CA LEU A 67 6.88 -21.16 19.50
C LEU A 67 6.80 -22.68 19.31
N PRO A 68 7.24 -23.49 20.29
CA PRO A 68 7.04 -24.92 20.19
C PRO A 68 5.54 -25.12 20.00
N ARG A 69 5.19 -25.93 18.99
CA ARG A 69 3.79 -26.31 18.72
C ARG A 69 3.18 -26.76 20.04
N ARG A 70 2.35 -25.89 20.64
CA ARG A 70 1.51 -26.32 21.75
C ARG A 70 0.53 -27.32 21.14
N HIS A 71 0.71 -28.59 21.46
CA HIS A 71 -0.32 -29.59 21.19
C HIS A 71 -1.62 -29.07 21.81
N PRO A 72 -2.72 -28.97 21.05
CA PRO A 72 -4.00 -28.65 21.65
C PRO A 72 -4.31 -29.72 22.71
N PRO A 73 -4.88 -29.35 23.88
CA PRO A 73 -5.33 -30.34 24.83
C PRO A 73 -6.34 -31.24 24.12
N ARG A 74 -6.06 -32.55 24.13
CA ARG A 74 -6.97 -33.56 23.61
C ARG A 74 -8.26 -33.41 24.41
N LEU A 75 -9.33 -32.92 23.77
CA LEU A 75 -10.67 -33.01 24.32
C LEU A 75 -10.98 -34.51 24.44
N GLN A 76 -10.75 -35.09 25.62
CA GLN A 76 -11.32 -36.39 25.93
C GLN A 76 -12.82 -36.18 26.01
N LEU A 77 -13.51 -36.47 24.90
CA LEU A 77 -14.95 -36.63 24.89
C LEU A 77 -15.23 -37.78 25.87
N GLN A 78 -15.62 -37.44 27.10
CA GLN A 78 -16.00 -38.43 28.09
C GLN A 78 -17.26 -39.13 27.57
N HIS A 79 -17.08 -40.29 26.95
CA HIS A 79 -18.20 -41.16 26.62
C HIS A 79 -18.80 -41.64 27.93
N ARG A 80 -19.87 -40.98 28.39
CA ARG A 80 -20.72 -41.55 29.44
C ARG A 80 -21.39 -42.80 28.87
N PRO A 81 -21.31 -43.96 29.53
CA PRO A 81 -22.07 -45.12 29.09
C PRO A 81 -23.57 -44.84 29.27
N HIS A 82 -24.33 -45.03 28.20
CA HIS A 82 -25.79 -45.00 28.23
C HIS A 82 -26.28 -46.17 29.11
N ARG A 83 -26.93 -45.84 30.23
CA ARG A 83 -27.71 -46.81 31.03
C ARG A 83 -29.07 -46.97 30.34
N PRO A 84 -29.47 -48.17 29.89
CA PRO A 84 -30.82 -48.35 29.37
C PRO A 84 -31.81 -48.25 30.54
N HIS A 85 -32.81 -47.38 30.38
CA HIS A 85 -33.95 -47.29 31.28
C HIS A 85 -34.79 -48.56 31.13
N ARG A 86 -35.00 -49.29 32.23
CA ARG A 86 -35.99 -50.37 32.29
C ARG A 86 -37.35 -49.71 32.54
N LEU A 87 -38.25 -49.80 31.57
CA LEU A 87 -39.65 -49.37 31.70
C LEU A 87 -40.43 -50.38 32.58
N PRO A 88 -41.49 -49.94 33.28
CA PRO A 88 -42.28 -50.75 34.20
C PRO A 88 -43.05 -51.89 33.52
#